data_AF-A0A935AH19-F1
#
_entry.id   AF-A0A935AH19-F1
#
_cell.length_a   1.000
_cell.length_b   1.000
_cell.length_c   1.000
_cell.angle_alpha   90.00
_cell.angle_beta   90.00
_cell.angle_gamma   90.00
#
_symmetry.space_group_name_H-M   'P 1'
#
loop_
_entity.id
_entity.type
_entity.pdbx_description
1 polymer ?
#
loop_
_entity_poly.entity_id
_entity_poly.type
_entity_poly.pdbx_seq_one_letter_code
_entity_poly.pdbx_strand_id
1 'polypeptide(L)'
;MTVQNTDNKPIKSPDPKIDFDTKNKAQRPSNILKTPVNTDTSDEVKIVKYYLSDVIGFWDKSPSSHNNNFVLHNEAKPGTMMDVYNPMLKRHVRAKVLGKIPQSTYAEEVQIIINSSVARELGILDQRFKVNIKYEM
;
A
#
# COMPACT_ATOMS: atom_id res chain seq x y z
N MET A 1 66.50 31.80 12.76
CA MET A 1 65.83 31.68 11.44
C MET A 1 64.34 31.80 11.69
N THR A 2 63.70 32.83 11.13
CA THR A 2 62.30 33.23 11.39
C THR A 2 61.58 33.29 10.05
N VAL A 3 60.46 32.58 9.91
CA VAL A 3 59.42 32.75 8.86
C VAL A 3 58.08 32.36 9.52
N GLN A 4 57.38 33.26 10.20
CA GLN A 4 56.26 34.12 9.72
C GLN A 4 55.26 33.44 8.76
N ASN A 5 54.09 33.15 9.32
CA ASN A 5 52.81 32.99 8.63
C ASN A 5 52.36 34.31 8.00
N THR A 6 51.86 34.26 6.75
CA THR A 6 51.04 35.31 6.15
C THR A 6 50.06 34.73 5.12
N ASP A 7 48.79 35.09 5.31
CA ASP A 7 47.79 35.48 4.30
C ASP A 7 47.12 34.44 3.38
N ASN A 8 45.94 34.01 3.85
CA ASN A 8 44.62 34.36 3.31
C ASN A 8 44.43 34.30 1.77
N LYS A 9 43.70 33.27 1.30
CA LYS A 9 43.16 33.20 -0.07
C LYS A 9 41.67 32.87 -0.03
N PRO A 10 40.76 33.82 -0.30
CA PRO A 10 39.34 33.52 -0.53
C PRO A 10 39.15 33.06 -1.98
N ILE A 11 38.53 31.89 -2.18
CA ILE A 11 38.12 31.42 -3.51
C ILE A 11 36.67 31.85 -3.74
N LYS A 12 36.52 32.57 -4.85
CA LYS A 12 35.39 33.30 -5.40
C LYS A 12 34.34 32.35 -5.96
N SER A 13 33.07 32.58 -5.61
CA SER A 13 31.89 31.98 -6.24
C SER A 13 31.76 32.34 -7.72
N PRO A 14 31.15 31.46 -8.52
CA PRO A 14 30.16 31.92 -9.49
C PRO A 14 28.88 31.06 -9.46
N ASP A 15 27.74 31.71 -9.26
CA ASP A 15 26.38 31.16 -9.43
C ASP A 15 26.05 30.95 -10.92
N PRO A 16 25.13 30.03 -11.25
CA PRO A 16 24.02 30.42 -12.12
C PRO A 16 22.66 30.19 -11.46
N LYS A 17 21.85 31.25 -11.52
CA LYS A 17 20.45 31.36 -11.12
C LYS A 17 19.56 30.41 -11.93
N ILE A 18 18.64 29.72 -11.27
CA ILE A 18 17.43 29.19 -11.90
C ILE A 18 16.26 29.59 -11.01
N ASP A 19 15.37 30.39 -11.58
CA ASP A 19 14.33 31.16 -10.91
C ASP A 19 13.17 30.28 -10.43
N PHE A 20 12.89 30.31 -9.12
CA PHE A 20 11.65 29.75 -8.56
C PHE A 20 10.57 30.85 -8.56
N ASP A 21 9.82 30.95 -9.65
CA ASP A 21 8.62 31.79 -9.67
C ASP A 21 7.54 31.19 -8.76
N THR A 22 7.00 32.07 -7.93
CA THR A 22 6.02 31.82 -6.88
C THR A 22 4.64 32.15 -7.44
N LYS A 23 3.69 31.21 -7.32
CA LYS A 23 2.24 31.43 -7.05
C LYS A 23 1.42 30.26 -7.57
N ASN A 24 0.80 29.47 -6.67
CA ASN A 24 -0.65 29.54 -6.54
C ASN A 24 -1.19 28.74 -5.35
N LYS A 25 -2.01 29.44 -4.56
CA LYS A 25 -2.93 28.91 -3.56
C LYS A 25 -4.24 28.60 -4.28
N ALA A 26 -4.64 27.35 -4.39
CA ALA A 26 -6.01 26.95 -4.78
C ALA A 26 -6.26 25.51 -4.24
N GLN A 27 -6.94 25.37 -3.10
CA GLN A 27 -8.36 25.04 -3.01
C GLN A 27 -8.66 23.56 -3.36
N ARG A 28 -9.08 22.77 -2.35
CA ARG A 28 -9.71 21.45 -2.55
C ARG A 28 -11.02 21.64 -3.31
N PRO A 29 -11.34 20.76 -4.27
CA PRO A 29 -12.68 20.22 -4.32
C PRO A 29 -12.69 18.70 -4.32
N SER A 30 -13.46 18.15 -3.39
CA SER A 30 -13.98 16.78 -3.41
C SER A 30 -14.86 16.58 -4.63
N ASN A 31 -14.44 15.74 -5.57
CA ASN A 31 -15.34 15.21 -6.61
C ASN A 31 -15.57 13.72 -6.39
N ILE A 32 -16.76 13.41 -5.87
CA ILE A 32 -17.39 12.10 -5.91
C ILE A 32 -17.68 11.79 -7.38
N LEU A 33 -16.85 10.96 -8.02
CA LEU A 33 -17.20 10.41 -9.33
C LEU A 33 -17.99 9.12 -9.12
N LYS A 34 -19.32 9.26 -8.94
CA LYS A 34 -20.26 8.18 -9.22
C LYS A 34 -20.48 8.20 -10.73
N THR A 35 -19.93 7.22 -11.45
CA THR A 35 -20.35 6.96 -12.84
C THR A 35 -21.37 5.83 -12.84
N PRO A 36 -22.63 6.09 -13.24
CA PRO A 36 -23.53 5.04 -13.71
C PRO A 36 -23.16 4.75 -15.18
N VAL A 37 -22.67 3.54 -15.46
CA VAL A 37 -22.56 3.05 -16.84
C VAL A 37 -23.56 1.90 -16.98
N ASN A 38 -24.66 2.22 -17.67
CA ASN A 38 -25.59 1.26 -18.23
C ASN A 38 -25.18 1.03 -19.68
N THR A 39 -24.87 -0.21 -20.02
CA THR A 39 -24.85 -0.69 -21.41
C THR A 39 -25.41 -2.11 -21.38
N ASP A 40 -26.56 -2.30 -22.01
CA ASP A 40 -27.12 -3.63 -22.25
C ASP A 40 -26.47 -4.24 -23.49
N THR A 41 -26.04 -5.50 -23.35
CA THR A 41 -25.82 -6.54 -24.38
C THR A 41 -24.43 -6.67 -25.04
N SER A 42 -23.54 -7.41 -24.36
CA SER A 42 -22.78 -8.58 -24.86
C SER A 42 -21.69 -8.96 -23.82
N ASP A 43 -22.05 -9.74 -22.80
CA ASP A 43 -21.17 -10.28 -21.73
C ASP A 43 -19.97 -9.40 -21.37
N GLU A 44 -20.20 -8.10 -21.14
CA GLU A 44 -19.16 -7.18 -20.73
C GLU A 44 -18.69 -7.57 -19.32
N VAL A 45 -17.45 -8.07 -19.21
CA VAL A 45 -16.82 -8.34 -17.93
C VAL A 45 -16.58 -6.99 -17.23
N LYS A 46 -17.57 -6.57 -16.43
CA LYS A 46 -17.50 -5.35 -15.62
C LYS A 46 -16.47 -5.54 -14.52
N ILE A 47 -15.26 -4.99 -14.74
CA ILE A 47 -14.20 -5.00 -13.73
C ILE A 47 -14.60 -4.04 -12.61
N VAL A 48 -14.99 -4.57 -11.46
CA VAL A 48 -15.32 -3.76 -10.27
C VAL A 48 -14.11 -3.67 -9.36
N LYS A 49 -13.63 -2.45 -9.09
CA LYS A 49 -12.50 -2.20 -8.18
C LYS A 49 -13.01 -1.92 -6.77
N TYR A 50 -12.46 -2.63 -5.80
CA TYR A 50 -12.76 -2.48 -4.38
C TYR A 50 -11.56 -1.84 -3.67
N TYR A 51 -11.84 -0.91 -2.77
CA TYR A 51 -10.86 -0.29 -1.88
C TYR A 51 -11.45 -0.23 -0.47
N LEU A 52 -10.84 -0.96 0.46
CA LEU A 52 -11.24 -0.94 1.86
C LEU A 52 -10.06 -0.39 2.67
N SER A 53 -10.33 0.58 3.53
CA SER A 53 -9.36 1.18 4.46
C SER A 53 -9.57 0.68 5.88
N ASP A 54 -8.52 0.72 6.68
CA ASP A 54 -8.56 0.38 8.12
C ASP A 54 -9.09 -1.02 8.42
N VAL A 55 -8.84 -1.96 7.52
CA VAL A 55 -9.24 -3.36 7.63
C VAL A 55 -8.45 -4.05 8.73
N ILE A 56 -9.15 -4.75 9.61
CA ILE A 56 -8.53 -5.56 10.66
C ILE A 56 -8.07 -6.88 10.04
N GLY A 57 -6.75 -7.08 10.08
CA GLY A 57 -6.09 -8.29 9.62
C GLY A 57 -5.54 -9.13 10.77
N PHE A 58 -5.36 -10.41 10.48
CA PHE A 58 -4.73 -11.37 11.37
C PHE A 58 -3.56 -12.07 10.66
N TRP A 59 -2.45 -12.20 11.35
CA TRP A 59 -1.28 -12.92 10.85
C TRP A 59 -1.28 -14.35 11.37
N ASP A 60 -1.42 -15.31 10.45
CA ASP A 60 -1.17 -16.71 10.75
C ASP A 60 0.35 -16.98 10.81
N LYS A 61 0.86 -17.15 12.04
CA LYS A 61 2.27 -17.43 12.33
C LYS A 61 2.67 -18.88 12.09
N SER A 62 1.76 -19.71 11.57
CA SER A 62 2.09 -21.06 11.15
C SER A 62 3.29 -21.03 10.18
N PRO A 63 4.28 -21.92 10.37
CA PRO A 63 5.42 -22.00 9.47
C PRO A 63 4.94 -22.46 8.09
N SER A 64 4.83 -21.53 7.14
CA SER A 64 4.52 -21.86 5.76
C SER A 64 5.80 -22.36 5.07
N SER A 65 5.80 -23.63 4.65
CA SER A 65 6.88 -24.18 3.79
C SER A 65 7.02 -23.43 2.46
N HIS A 66 5.96 -22.73 2.05
CA HIS A 66 5.92 -21.98 0.80
C HIS A 66 6.25 -20.51 1.00
N ASN A 67 7.18 -20.00 0.19
CA ASN A 67 7.60 -18.60 0.14
C ASN A 67 6.62 -17.69 -0.63
N ASN A 68 5.45 -18.23 -0.98
CA ASN A 68 4.49 -17.56 -1.85
C ASN A 68 3.58 -16.65 -1.03
N ASN A 69 3.19 -15.53 -1.62
CA ASN A 69 2.33 -14.56 -0.98
C ASN A 69 0.86 -14.93 -1.14
N PHE A 70 0.23 -15.31 -0.03
CA PHE A 70 -1.15 -15.80 0.01
C PHE A 70 -1.96 -15.14 1.11
N VAL A 71 -3.25 -14.97 0.84
CA VAL A 71 -4.21 -14.38 1.78
C VAL A 71 -5.55 -15.12 1.76
N LEU A 72 -6.24 -15.13 2.89
CA LEU A 72 -7.65 -15.54 2.99
C LEU A 72 -8.51 -14.29 3.16
N HIS A 73 -9.60 -14.21 2.40
CA HIS A 73 -10.53 -13.08 2.43
C HIS A 73 -11.95 -13.58 2.13
N ASN A 74 -12.94 -13.10 2.87
CA ASN A 74 -14.29 -13.67 2.80
C ASN A 74 -15.06 -13.25 1.52
N GLU A 75 -14.91 -11.99 1.11
CA GLU A 75 -15.67 -11.41 -0.02
C GLU A 75 -14.98 -11.58 -1.38
N ALA A 76 -13.66 -11.79 -1.39
CA ALA A 76 -12.90 -11.84 -2.63
C ALA A 76 -12.95 -13.27 -3.21
N LYS A 77 -13.06 -13.37 -4.55
CA LYS A 77 -13.02 -14.66 -5.23
C LYS A 77 -11.63 -15.31 -5.06
N PRO A 78 -11.56 -16.63 -4.81
CA PRO A 78 -10.29 -17.35 -4.84
C PRO A 78 -9.60 -17.18 -6.20
N GLY A 79 -8.30 -16.92 -6.19
CA GLY A 79 -7.51 -16.66 -7.39
C GLY A 79 -7.31 -15.19 -7.74
N THR A 80 -8.09 -14.27 -7.16
CA THR A 80 -7.90 -12.83 -7.34
C THR A 80 -6.56 -12.38 -6.73
N MET A 81 -5.88 -11.45 -7.41
CA MET A 81 -4.72 -10.75 -6.86
C MET A 81 -5.17 -9.53 -6.07
N MET A 82 -4.81 -9.50 -4.79
CA MET A 82 -5.10 -8.40 -3.88
C MET A 82 -3.82 -7.63 -3.58
N ASP A 83 -3.92 -6.31 -3.58
CA ASP A 83 -2.87 -5.42 -3.11
C ASP A 83 -3.17 -5.04 -1.66
N VAL A 84 -2.29 -5.43 -0.75
CA VAL A 84 -2.40 -5.16 0.69
C VAL A 84 -1.40 -4.07 1.01
N TYR A 85 -1.85 -3.00 1.65
CA TYR A 85 -1.07 -1.83 1.99
C TYR A 85 -1.01 -1.61 3.50
N ASN A 86 0.20 -1.52 4.05
CA ASN A 86 0.45 -1.13 5.42
C ASN A 86 0.70 0.40 5.48
N PRO A 87 -0.24 1.20 6.01
CA PRO A 87 -0.08 2.65 6.10
C PRO A 87 1.04 3.08 7.05
N MET A 88 1.41 2.25 8.03
CA MET A 88 2.46 2.58 9.01
C MET A 88 3.85 2.61 8.37
N LEU A 89 4.15 1.63 7.53
CA LEU A 89 5.46 1.48 6.88
C LEU A 89 5.46 1.92 5.41
N LYS A 90 4.30 2.35 4.89
CA LYS A 90 4.09 2.72 3.47
C LYS A 90 4.51 1.61 2.50
N ARG A 91 4.34 0.36 2.91
CA ARG A 91 4.66 -0.83 2.11
C ARG A 91 3.38 -1.42 1.56
N HIS A 92 3.45 -1.94 0.35
CA HIS A 92 2.37 -2.71 -0.25
C HIS A 92 2.92 -4.03 -0.77
N VAL A 93 2.06 -5.05 -0.76
CA VAL A 93 2.39 -6.40 -1.21
C VAL A 93 1.23 -6.95 -1.98
N ARG A 94 1.52 -7.50 -3.16
CA ARG A 94 0.54 -8.22 -3.95
C ARG A 94 0.51 -9.69 -3.54
N ALA A 95 -0.66 -10.17 -3.18
CA ALA A 95 -0.86 -11.54 -2.73
C ALA A 95 -2.06 -12.18 -3.43
N LYS A 96 -2.01 -13.50 -3.60
CA LYS A 96 -3.09 -14.28 -4.19
C LYS A 96 -4.10 -14.70 -3.12
N VAL A 97 -5.38 -14.49 -3.38
CA VAL A 97 -6.46 -14.97 -2.53
C VAL A 97 -6.58 -16.48 -2.69
N LEU A 98 -6.40 -17.25 -1.62
CA LEU A 98 -6.55 -18.71 -1.64
C LEU A 98 -7.99 -19.15 -1.37
N GLY A 99 -8.71 -18.40 -0.55
CA GLY A 99 -10.03 -18.84 -0.10
C GLY A 99 -10.63 -17.92 0.95
N LYS A 100 -11.73 -18.39 1.52
CA LYS A 100 -12.47 -17.71 2.57
C LYS A 100 -11.86 -17.98 3.95
N ILE A 101 -12.15 -17.08 4.88
CA ILE A 101 -11.77 -17.23 6.29
C ILE A 101 -12.71 -18.24 6.95
N PRO A 102 -12.19 -19.23 7.71
CA PRO A 102 -13.05 -20.15 8.46
C PRO A 102 -13.72 -19.41 9.62
N GLN A 103 -15.06 -19.37 9.59
CA GLN A 103 -15.88 -18.55 10.50
C GLN A 103 -15.80 -18.95 11.98
N SER A 104 -15.38 -20.17 12.30
CA SER A 104 -15.35 -20.69 13.68
C SER A 104 -14.07 -20.31 14.45
N THR A 105 -12.99 -19.97 13.74
CA THR A 105 -11.65 -19.85 14.35
C THR A 105 -11.24 -18.41 14.64
N TYR A 106 -11.82 -17.45 13.92
CA TYR A 106 -11.41 -16.05 13.96
C TYR A 106 -12.59 -15.15 14.33
N ALA A 107 -12.29 -14.01 14.95
CA ALA A 107 -13.31 -13.02 15.25
C ALA A 107 -13.93 -12.46 13.96
N GLU A 108 -15.22 -12.18 13.97
CA GLU A 108 -15.98 -11.71 12.80
C GLU A 108 -15.45 -10.40 12.20
N GLU A 109 -14.76 -9.59 13.01
CA GLU A 109 -14.14 -8.34 12.57
C GLU A 109 -12.87 -8.55 11.71
N VAL A 110 -12.29 -9.75 11.72
CA VAL A 110 -11.12 -10.08 10.91
C VAL A 110 -11.57 -10.35 9.48
N GLN A 111 -11.23 -9.45 8.57
CA GLN A 111 -11.61 -9.57 7.16
C GLN A 111 -10.51 -10.19 6.29
N ILE A 112 -9.26 -10.15 6.76
CA ILE A 112 -8.10 -10.69 6.04
C ILE A 112 -7.18 -11.50 6.95
N ILE A 113 -6.75 -12.66 6.46
CA ILE A 113 -5.67 -13.45 7.08
C ILE A 113 -4.50 -13.52 6.12
N ILE A 114 -3.30 -13.24 6.62
CA ILE A 114 -2.06 -13.26 5.83
C ILE A 114 -1.12 -14.33 6.34
N ASN A 115 -0.28 -14.86 5.43
CA ASN A 115 0.80 -15.76 5.80
C ASN A 115 2.08 -15.00 6.21
N SER A 116 3.04 -15.73 6.77
CA SER A 116 4.33 -15.20 7.21
C SER A 116 5.15 -14.50 6.12
N SER A 117 5.05 -14.93 4.86
CA SER A 117 5.72 -14.26 3.74
C SER A 117 5.20 -12.83 3.54
N VAL A 118 3.89 -12.67 3.44
CA VAL A 118 3.23 -11.37 3.27
C VAL A 118 3.46 -10.46 4.49
N ALA A 119 3.37 -11.01 5.70
CA ALA A 119 3.61 -10.25 6.93
C ALA A 119 5.02 -9.66 6.96
N ARG A 120 6.03 -10.47 6.61
CA ARG A 120 7.44 -10.03 6.58
C ARG A 120 7.68 -8.93 5.54
N GLU A 121 7.09 -9.06 4.37
CA GLU A 121 7.26 -8.09 3.28
C GLU A 121 6.55 -6.75 3.62
N LEU A 122 5.35 -6.81 4.22
CA LEU A 122 4.64 -5.65 4.75
C LEU A 122 5.27 -5.03 6.01
N GLY A 123 6.19 -5.75 6.66
CA GLY A 123 6.82 -5.34 7.93
C GLY A 123 5.85 -5.39 9.12
N ILE A 124 4.89 -6.31 9.09
CA ILE A 124 3.96 -6.55 10.20
C ILE A 124 4.66 -7.40 11.26
N LEU A 125 4.60 -6.95 12.51
CA LEU A 125 5.17 -7.65 13.67
C LEU A 125 4.09 -8.21 14.59
N ASP A 126 2.98 -7.48 14.70
CA ASP A 126 1.87 -7.86 15.56
C ASP A 126 0.97 -8.91 14.89
N GLN A 127 0.41 -9.79 15.71
CA GLN A 127 -0.53 -10.81 15.24
C GLN A 127 -1.82 -10.20 14.70
N ARG A 128 -2.19 -9.04 15.21
CA ARG A 128 -3.39 -8.29 14.82
C ARG A 128 -2.96 -6.91 14.37
N PHE A 129 -3.41 -6.49 13.19
CA PHE A 129 -2.94 -5.27 12.55
C PHE A 129 -4.05 -4.61 11.72
N LYS A 130 -3.80 -3.37 11.29
CA LYS A 130 -4.68 -2.62 10.37
C LYS A 130 -3.99 -2.40 9.03
N VAL A 131 -4.69 -2.66 7.94
CA VAL A 131 -4.20 -2.48 6.56
C VAL A 131 -5.29 -1.91 5.67
N ASN A 132 -4.88 -1.37 4.53
CA ASN A 132 -5.80 -1.05 3.44
C ASN A 132 -5.65 -2.11 2.36
N ILE A 133 -6.76 -2.50 1.73
CA ILE A 133 -6.75 -3.51 0.68
C ILE A 133 -7.39 -2.97 -0.58
N LYS A 134 -6.85 -3.41 -1.71
CA LYS A 134 -7.38 -3.11 -3.04
C LYS A 134 -7.43 -4.38 -3.87
N TYR A 135 -8.57 -4.66 -4.49
CA TYR A 135 -8.72 -5.81 -5.38
C TYR A 135 -9.77 -5.54 -6.45
N GLU A 136 -9.79 -6.38 -7.49
CA GLU A 136 -10.68 -6.25 -8.63
C GLU A 136 -11.40 -7.59 -8.85
N MET A 137 -12.71 -7.57 -9.16
CA MET A 137 -13.55 -8.76 -9.37
C MET A 137 -14.43 -8.67 -10.60
#